data_AF-A0A828SXU3-F1
#
_entry.id   AF-A0A828SXU3-F1
#
_cell.length_a   1.000
_cell.length_b   1.000
_cell.length_c   1.000
_cell.angle_alpha   90.00
_cell.angle_beta   90.00
_cell.angle_gamma   90.00
#
_symmetry.space_group_name_H-M   'P 1'
#
loop_
_entity.id
_entity.type
_entity.pdbx_description
1 polymer ?
#
loop_
_entity_poly.entity_id
_entity_poly.type
_entity_poly.pdbx_seq_one_letter_code
_entity_poly.pdbx_strand_id
1 'polypeptide(L)'
;MLRLRKGVAKFGGKKPNKAAIKLPLRDGDIERDDEAYKGHYFINANSTTAPQIVDRAVKPILDRSEVYSGCYARVSLNFYAFNSNGNKGIACGLGNIQKIRDGESLGGKTTAADDFGAVVDDDFLA
;
A
#
# COMPACT_ATOMS: atom_id res chain seq x y z
N MET A 1 -7.86 21.35 15.18
CA MET A 1 -8.32 20.38 16.19
C MET A 1 -9.69 19.72 15.86
N LEU A 2 -10.06 19.51 14.57
CA LEU A 2 -11.45 19.15 14.18
C LEU A 2 -11.58 17.88 13.30
N ARG A 3 -10.85 16.79 13.55
CA ARG A 3 -10.99 15.55 12.74
C ARG A 3 -11.06 14.21 13.49
N LEU A 4 -10.96 14.19 14.82
CA LEU A 4 -10.92 12.93 15.59
C LEU A 4 -12.29 12.33 15.99
N ARG A 5 -13.42 12.90 15.54
CA ARG A 5 -14.77 12.45 15.96
C ARG A 5 -15.57 11.66 14.92
N LYS A 6 -15.12 11.57 13.67
CA LYS A 6 -15.83 10.79 12.63
C LYS A 6 -15.56 9.30 12.82
N GLY A 7 -16.56 8.55 13.30
CA GLY A 7 -16.50 7.09 13.43
C GLY A 7 -16.93 6.51 14.77
N VAL A 8 -17.17 7.32 15.81
CA VAL A 8 -17.63 6.85 17.13
C VAL A 8 -18.92 6.01 17.04
N ALA A 9 -19.83 6.38 16.13
CA ALA A 9 -21.03 5.59 15.85
C ALA A 9 -20.72 4.16 15.39
N LYS A 10 -19.66 3.96 14.59
CA LYS A 10 -19.22 2.62 14.13
C LYS A 10 -18.62 1.76 15.25
N PHE A 11 -18.26 2.38 16.37
CA PHE A 11 -17.73 1.71 17.56
C PHE A 11 -18.77 1.59 18.70
N GLY A 12 -20.07 1.73 18.39
CA GLY A 12 -21.13 1.59 19.39
C GLY A 12 -21.32 2.81 20.30
N GLY A 13 -20.98 4.02 19.81
CA GLY A 13 -21.27 5.28 20.50
C GLY A 13 -20.26 5.68 21.59
N LYS A 14 -19.29 4.81 21.92
CA LYS A 14 -18.19 5.12 22.85
C LYS A 14 -16.87 5.22 22.09
N LYS A 15 -16.00 6.14 22.53
CA LYS A 15 -14.64 6.25 21.98
C LYS A 15 -13.89 4.96 22.34
N PRO A 16 -13.41 4.18 21.36
CA PRO A 16 -12.71 2.94 21.64
C PRO A 16 -11.36 3.23 22.31
N ASN A 17 -10.91 2.31 23.17
CA ASN A 17 -9.53 2.30 23.66
C ASN A 17 -8.59 2.07 22.46
N LYS A 18 -7.58 2.92 22.30
CA LYS A 18 -6.59 2.82 21.21
C LYS A 18 -5.87 1.47 21.20
N ALA A 19 -5.65 0.87 22.37
CA ALA A 19 -5.04 -0.46 22.48
C ALA A 19 -5.97 -1.60 22.02
N ALA A 20 -7.28 -1.35 21.97
CA ALA A 20 -8.30 -2.35 21.61
C ALA A 20 -8.74 -2.27 20.15
N ILE A 21 -8.10 -1.43 19.33
CA ILE A 21 -8.43 -1.24 17.91
C ILE A 21 -7.19 -1.25 17.04
N LYS A 22 -7.34 -1.73 15.81
CA LYS A 22 -6.25 -1.71 14.83
C LYS A 22 -5.99 -0.27 14.38
N LEU A 23 -4.76 0.20 14.56
CA LEU A 23 -4.29 1.48 14.05
C LEU A 23 -3.49 1.27 12.75
N PRO A 24 -3.57 2.21 11.79
CA PRO A 24 -2.98 2.04 10.47
C PRO A 24 -1.50 2.40 10.41
N LEU A 25 -1.01 3.23 11.34
CA LEU A 25 0.40 3.62 11.45
C LEU A 25 1.11 2.57 12.31
N ARG A 26 2.08 1.89 11.71
CA ARG A 26 2.79 0.75 12.29
C ARG A 26 4.29 1.00 12.31
N ASP A 27 4.95 0.45 13.31
CA ASP A 27 6.38 0.67 13.54
C ASP A 27 7.20 -0.38 12.77
N GLY A 28 8.00 0.08 11.82
CA GLY A 28 8.82 -0.78 10.97
C GLY A 28 9.93 -1.48 11.74
N ASP A 29 10.53 -0.81 12.74
CA ASP A 29 11.61 -1.35 13.56
C ASP A 29 11.17 -2.53 14.45
N ILE A 30 9.87 -2.59 14.76
CA ILE A 30 9.29 -3.60 15.66
C ILE A 30 8.58 -4.70 14.87
N GLU A 31 7.83 -4.34 13.81
CA GLU A 31 6.97 -5.29 13.09
C GLU A 31 7.61 -5.89 11.84
N ARG A 32 8.79 -5.44 11.40
CA ARG A 32 9.42 -5.89 10.15
C ARG A 32 10.90 -6.22 10.35
N ASP A 33 11.33 -7.26 9.66
CA ASP A 33 12.73 -7.67 9.54
C ASP A 33 13.20 -7.42 8.10
N ASP A 34 13.20 -6.15 7.71
CA ASP A 34 13.54 -5.69 6.36
C ASP A 34 14.20 -4.31 6.46
N GLU A 35 15.38 -4.14 5.85
CA GLU A 35 16.16 -2.89 5.90
C GLU A 35 15.38 -1.67 5.41
N ALA A 36 14.47 -1.85 4.44
CA ALA A 36 13.66 -0.74 3.92
C ALA A 36 12.69 -0.15 4.97
N TYR A 37 12.42 -0.89 6.05
CA TYR A 37 11.52 -0.47 7.12
C TYR A 37 12.25 0.07 8.35
N LYS A 38 13.58 -0.10 8.46
CA LYS A 38 14.34 0.36 9.62
C LYS A 38 14.31 1.89 9.74
N GLY A 39 14.04 2.40 10.93
CA GLY A 39 13.87 3.83 11.23
C GLY A 39 12.62 4.46 10.63
N HIS A 40 11.68 3.66 10.10
CA HIS A 40 10.49 4.14 9.42
C HIS A 40 9.20 3.59 10.03
N TYR A 41 8.17 4.44 10.05
CA TYR A 41 6.79 3.99 10.20
C TYR A 41 6.20 3.63 8.83
N PHE A 42 5.27 2.69 8.80
CA PHE A 42 4.60 2.29 7.58
C PHE A 42 3.08 2.20 7.74
N ILE A 43 2.38 2.37 6.62
CA ILE A 43 0.93 2.30 6.52
C ILE A 43 0.57 1.43 5.32
N ASN A 44 -0.32 0.47 5.51
CA ASN A 44 -0.92 -0.27 4.41
C ASN A 44 -2.18 0.47 3.95
N ALA A 45 -2.13 1.10 2.78
CA ALA A 45 -3.25 1.79 2.17
C ALA A 45 -3.78 1.02 0.95
N ASN A 46 -5.10 1.02 0.74
CA ASN A 46 -5.73 0.38 -0.42
C ASN A 46 -6.91 1.19 -0.95
N SER A 47 -7.30 0.94 -2.20
CA SER A 47 -8.47 1.53 -2.84
C SER A 47 -9.13 0.49 -3.74
N THR A 48 -10.45 0.57 -3.89
CA THR A 48 -11.19 -0.22 -4.88
C THR A 48 -11.16 0.41 -6.27
N THR A 49 -10.83 1.71 -6.35
CA THR A 49 -10.68 2.44 -7.61
C THR A 49 -9.21 2.71 -7.91
N ALA A 50 -8.87 2.74 -9.20
CA ALA A 50 -7.52 3.03 -9.64
C ALA A 50 -7.12 4.48 -9.24
N PRO A 51 -5.98 4.68 -8.56
CA PRO A 51 -5.51 6.01 -8.22
C PRO A 51 -4.95 6.73 -9.46
N GLN A 52 -4.99 8.05 -9.47
CA GLN A 52 -4.24 8.83 -10.46
C GLN A 52 -2.78 8.90 -10.05
N ILE A 53 -1.88 8.70 -11.03
CA ILE A 53 -0.43 8.72 -10.83
C ILE A 53 0.14 9.86 -11.67
N VAL A 54 0.86 10.77 -11.00
CA VAL A 54 1.39 11.99 -11.62
C VAL A 54 2.85 12.22 -11.30
N ASP A 55 3.51 13.02 -12.12
CA ASP A 55 4.88 13.49 -11.92
C ASP A 55 4.95 14.72 -10.98
N ARG A 56 6.15 15.28 -10.83
CA ARG A 56 6.39 16.49 -10.02
C ARG A 56 5.62 17.71 -10.50
N ALA A 57 5.28 17.78 -11.79
CA ALA A 57 4.51 18.84 -12.41
C ALA A 57 3.00 18.54 -12.43
N VAL A 58 2.55 17.47 -11.75
CA VAL A 58 1.15 17.04 -11.69
C VAL A 58 0.63 16.63 -13.08
N LYS A 59 1.52 16.16 -13.96
CA LYS A 59 1.14 15.57 -15.25
C LYS A 59 0.97 14.06 -15.10
N PRO A 60 -0.02 13.43 -15.76
CA PRO A 60 -0.20 11.98 -15.73
C PRO A 60 1.07 11.25 -16.17
N ILE A 61 1.50 10.27 -15.37
CA ILE A 61 2.53 9.32 -15.77
C ILE A 61 1.85 8.18 -16.54
N LEU A 62 2.28 7.95 -17.78
CA LEU A 62 1.70 6.94 -18.66
C LEU A 62 2.53 5.64 -18.68
N ASP A 63 3.84 5.75 -18.49
CA ASP A 63 4.71 4.60 -18.36
C ASP A 63 4.66 4.05 -16.93
N ARG A 64 4.26 2.79 -16.79
CA ARG A 64 4.18 2.12 -15.49
C ARG A 64 5.57 1.82 -14.90
N SER A 65 6.61 1.77 -15.73
CA SER A 65 7.98 1.52 -15.27
C SER A 65 8.51 2.65 -14.36
N GLU A 66 7.98 3.87 -14.53
CA GLU A 66 8.34 5.05 -13.74
C GLU A 66 7.90 4.97 -12.27
N VAL A 67 6.96 4.08 -11.92
CA VAL A 67 6.49 3.91 -10.54
C VAL A 67 6.63 2.45 -10.13
N TYR A 68 7.61 2.21 -9.26
CA TYR A 68 8.03 0.87 -8.83
C TYR A 68 8.28 0.84 -7.32
N SER A 69 8.33 -0.36 -6.74
CA SER A 69 8.62 -0.56 -5.31
C SER A 69 10.01 -0.05 -4.96
N GLY A 70 10.09 0.92 -4.05
CA GLY A 70 11.33 1.59 -3.65
C GLY A 70 11.51 3.00 -4.21
N CYS A 71 10.66 3.43 -5.14
CA CYS A 71 10.63 4.82 -5.57
C CYS A 71 10.02 5.74 -4.49
N TYR A 72 10.35 7.04 -4.55
CA TYR A 72 9.85 8.01 -3.57
C TYR A 72 8.69 8.82 -4.15
N ALA A 73 7.57 8.83 -3.42
CA ALA A 73 6.34 9.49 -3.85
C ALA A 73 5.62 10.20 -2.68
N ARG A 74 4.84 11.22 -3.02
CA ARG A 74 3.79 11.74 -2.15
C ARG A 74 2.51 10.96 -2.40
N VAL A 75 1.81 10.59 -1.33
CA VAL A 75 0.59 9.79 -1.42
C VAL A 75 -0.53 10.50 -0.68
N SER A 76 -1.67 10.67 -1.33
CA SER A 76 -2.89 11.14 -0.68
C SER A 76 -3.52 9.99 0.10
N LEU A 77 -3.81 10.20 1.38
CA LEU A 77 -4.35 9.18 2.28
C LEU A 77 -5.65 9.65 2.92
N ASN A 78 -6.62 8.75 3.05
CA ASN A 78 -7.87 9.01 3.75
C ASN A 78 -8.09 7.99 4.88
N PHE A 79 -8.18 8.47 6.11
CA PHE A 79 -8.38 7.60 7.27
C PHE A 79 -9.87 7.48 7.61
N TYR A 80 -10.35 6.24 7.74
CA TYR A 80 -11.75 5.99 8.08
C TYR A 80 -11.91 4.82 9.04
N ALA A 81 -12.92 4.91 9.90
CA ALA A 81 -13.27 3.84 10.81
C ALA A 81 -13.92 2.67 10.06
N PHE A 82 -13.50 1.46 10.39
CA PHE A 82 -14.07 0.21 9.90
C PHE A 82 -14.44 -0.71 11.07
N ASN A 83 -15.45 -1.54 10.84
CA ASN A 83 -15.87 -2.64 11.69
C ASN A 83 -16.40 -3.72 10.75
N SER A 84 -15.59 -4.73 10.47
CA SER A 84 -15.87 -5.77 9.48
C SER A 84 -15.12 -7.04 9.85
N ASN A 85 -15.78 -8.20 9.68
CA ASN A 85 -15.18 -9.52 9.88
C ASN A 85 -14.49 -9.68 11.25
N GLY A 86 -15.14 -9.18 12.32
CA GLY A 86 -14.58 -9.20 13.68
C GLY A 86 -13.46 -8.20 13.95
N ASN A 87 -12.92 -7.56 12.91
CA ASN A 87 -11.88 -6.55 13.03
C ASN A 87 -12.48 -5.14 13.04
N LYS A 88 -12.03 -4.32 13.98
CA LYS A 88 -12.44 -2.92 14.11
C LYS A 88 -11.24 -2.02 14.30
N GLY A 89 -11.28 -0.85 13.70
CA GLY A 89 -10.22 0.13 13.83
C GLY A 89 -10.27 1.22 12.79
N ILE A 90 -9.10 1.78 12.47
CA ILE A 90 -8.95 2.82 11.46
C ILE A 90 -8.18 2.21 10.28
N ALA A 91 -8.81 2.23 9.10
CA ALA A 91 -8.21 1.84 7.84
C ALA A 91 -7.62 3.07 7.14
N CYS A 92 -6.76 2.82 6.15
CA CYS A 92 -6.17 3.84 5.32
C CYS A 92 -6.58 3.62 3.86
N GLY A 93 -7.37 4.53 3.31
CA GLY A 93 -7.72 4.57 1.90
C GLY A 93 -6.61 5.23 1.10
N LEU A 94 -6.22 4.59 0.00
CA LEU A 94 -5.26 5.10 -0.97
C LEU A 94 -5.94 6.09 -1.90
N GLY A 95 -5.37 7.29 -2.03
CA GLY A 95 -5.74 8.28 -3.04
C GLY A 95 -4.68 8.38 -4.14
N ASN A 96 -4.54 9.57 -4.70
CA ASN A 96 -3.58 9.83 -5.77
C ASN A 96 -2.12 9.73 -5.30
N ILE A 97 -1.23 9.42 -6.26
CA ILE A 97 0.20 9.24 -6.05
C ILE A 97 0.94 10.25 -6.93
N GLN A 98 1.90 10.97 -6.34
CA GLN A 98 2.80 11.88 -7.05
C GLN A 98 4.24 11.39 -6.89
N LYS A 99 4.86 10.91 -7.97
CA LYS A 99 6.27 10.50 -8.01
C LYS A 99 7.17 11.72 -7.83
N ILE A 100 8.21 11.59 -6.99
CA ILE A 100 9.14 12.67 -6.65
C ILE A 100 10.55 12.40 -7.16
N ARG A 101 11.05 11.18 -6.99
CA ARG A 101 12.38 10.75 -7.44
C ARG A 101 12.54 9.23 -7.36
N ASP A 102 13.55 8.73 -8.06
CA ASP A 102 13.95 7.33 -8.00
C ASP A 102 14.59 6.96 -6.65
N GLY A 103 14.57 5.67 -6.39
CA GLY A 103 15.18 5.00 -5.27
C GLY A 103 15.64 3.60 -5.67
N GLU A 104 16.28 2.89 -4.74
CA GLU A 104 16.68 1.50 -4.95
C GLU A 104 15.43 0.63 -5.13
N SER A 105 15.44 -0.28 -6.11
CA SER A 105 14.30 -1.17 -6.35
C SER A 105 14.23 -2.22 -5.24
N LEU A 106 13.10 -2.25 -4.54
CA LEU A 106 12.82 -3.17 -3.44
C LEU A 106 12.08 -4.44 -3.90
N GLY A 107 11.79 -4.58 -5.19
CA GLY A 107 11.13 -5.76 -5.73
C GLY A 107 12.08 -6.94 -5.93
N GLY A 108 11.69 -8.13 -5.48
CA GLY A 108 12.27 -9.38 -5.95
C GLY A 108 11.78 -9.68 -7.36
N LYS A 109 12.68 -9.66 -8.34
CA LYS A 109 12.37 -10.24 -9.66
C LYS A 109 12.41 -11.76 -9.51
N THR A 110 11.31 -12.43 -9.80
CA THR A 110 11.37 -13.87 -10.13
C THR A 110 12.16 -14.01 -11.42
N THR A 111 12.95 -15.08 -11.53
CA THR A 111 13.70 -15.33 -12.76
C THR A 111 12.75 -15.90 -13.81
N ALA A 112 13.08 -15.73 -15.10
CA ALA A 112 12.30 -16.38 -16.17
C ALA A 112 12.24 -17.90 -16.01
N ALA A 113 13.23 -18.51 -15.35
CA ALA A 113 13.23 -19.93 -15.03
C ALA A 113 12.27 -20.31 -13.90
N ASP A 114 11.99 -19.38 -12.98
CA ASP A 114 10.97 -19.58 -11.93
C ASP A 114 9.55 -19.42 -12.51
N ASP A 115 9.39 -18.56 -13.51
CA ASP A 115 8.08 -18.20 -14.09
C ASP A 115 7.65 -19.15 -15.23
N PHE A 116 8.60 -19.73 -15.97
CA PHE A 116 8.32 -20.50 -17.18
C PHE A 116 8.97 -21.89 -17.14
N GLY A 117 8.20 -22.92 -17.45
CA GLY A 117 8.71 -24.23 -17.85
C GLY A 117 9.06 -24.27 -19.34
N ALA A 118 9.95 -25.17 -19.75
CA ALA A 118 10.21 -25.42 -21.17
C ALA A 118 8.94 -25.98 -21.85
N VAL A 119 8.53 -25.35 -22.95
CA VAL A 119 7.49 -25.90 -23.82
C VAL A 119 8.15 -26.94 -24.71
N VAL A 120 7.85 -28.22 -24.48
CA VAL A 120 8.18 -29.32 -25.39
C VAL A 120 7.00 -29.48 -26.35
N ASP A 121 7.19 -29.09 -27.61
CA ASP A 121 6.28 -29.44 -28.69
C ASP A 121 6.48 -30.93 -29.04
N ASP A 122 5.68 -31.81 -28.45
CA ASP A 122 5.49 -33.18 -28.93
C ASP A 122 4.39 -33.17 -30.01
N ASP A 123 4.72 -33.72 -31.18
CA ASP A 123 3.84 -34.00 -32.33
C ASP A 123 3.28 -32.83 -33.18
N PHE A 124 4.07 -32.39 -34.18
CA PHE A 124 3.53 -31.80 -35.41
C PHE A 124 3.90 -32.56 -36.69
N LEU A 125 4.17 -33.87 -36.61
CA LEU A 125 4.31 -34.76 -37.78
C LEU A 125 3.80 -36.17 -37.46
N ALA A 126 2.48 -36.34 -37.47
CA ALA A 126 1.80 -37.63 -37.65
C ALA A 126 0.80 -37.53 -38.82
#